data_AF-A0A536VD49-F1
#
_entry.id   AF-A0A536VD49-F1
#
_cell.length_a   1.000
_cell.length_b   1.000
_cell.length_c   1.000
_cell.angle_alpha   90.00
_cell.angle_beta   90.00
_cell.angle_gamma   90.00
#
_symmetry.space_group_name_H-M   'P 1'
#
loop_
_entity.id
_entity.type
_entity.pdbx_description
1 polymer ?
#
loop_
_entity_poly.entity_id
_entity_poly.type
_entity_poly.pdbx_seq_one_letter_code
_entity_poly.pdbx_strand_id
1 'polypeptide(L)'
;MGQVGTQFDGFAHQTHGDSLYNCFKVSETATRSGFTKLGVQNAPTFFARGVMLDVAALKGVEMLGDTYEITVADLQQALERQKLKLLPGDAVIIHTGWGKLYGKDNARFVKSTPGVGVAAAEWLAKQDPLLVGSDNWPVEVAPNPDKDLSL
;
A
#
# COMPACT_ATOMS: atom_id res chain seq x y z
N MET A 1 7.50 -15.22 -10.34
CA MET A 1 6.38 -14.29 -10.62
C MET A 1 5.38 -14.45 -9.50
N GLY A 2 5.17 -13.42 -8.68
CA GLY A 2 4.24 -13.47 -7.54
C GLY A 2 3.28 -12.27 -7.46
N GLN A 3 3.42 -11.29 -8.35
CA GLN A 3 2.75 -9.99 -8.27
C GLN A 3 1.77 -9.83 -9.45
N VAL A 4 0.65 -10.56 -9.41
CA VAL A 4 -0.38 -10.49 -10.45
C VAL A 4 -1.76 -10.55 -9.80
N GLY A 5 -2.59 -9.53 -10.05
CA GLY A 5 -3.93 -9.41 -9.49
C GLY A 5 -3.93 -8.93 -8.04
N THR A 6 -4.99 -9.23 -7.29
CA THR A 6 -5.03 -8.97 -5.83
C THR A 6 -3.94 -9.78 -5.14
N GLN A 7 -3.02 -9.10 -4.45
CA GLN A 7 -1.79 -9.70 -3.95
C GLN A 7 -1.46 -9.27 -2.52
N PHE A 8 -0.47 -9.96 -1.95
CA PHE A 8 0.15 -9.63 -0.67
C PHE A 8 1.66 -9.64 -0.83
N ASP A 9 2.30 -8.55 -0.42
CA ASP A 9 3.74 -8.39 -0.50
C ASP A 9 4.38 -8.69 0.85
N GLY A 10 5.18 -9.76 0.90
CA GLY A 10 5.97 -10.09 2.07
C GLY A 10 7.18 -9.18 2.24
N PHE A 11 7.83 -9.20 3.40
CA PHE A 11 8.97 -8.32 3.72
C PHE A 11 10.19 -8.47 2.81
N ALA A 12 10.28 -9.55 2.02
CA ALA A 12 11.31 -9.73 1.00
C ALA A 12 11.05 -8.94 -0.30
N HIS A 13 9.87 -8.31 -0.45
CA HIS A 13 9.44 -7.69 -1.70
C HIS A 13 10.14 -6.35 -1.98
N GLN A 14 10.43 -5.57 -0.94
CA GLN A 14 10.99 -4.23 -1.04
C GLN A 14 12.20 -4.05 -0.14
N THR A 15 13.15 -3.22 -0.59
CA THR A 15 14.42 -2.93 0.08
C THR A 15 14.61 -1.43 0.23
N HIS A 16 15.31 -1.01 1.28
CA HIS A 16 15.90 0.32 1.34
C HIS A 16 17.42 0.20 1.16
N GLY A 17 17.93 0.57 -0.02
CA GLY A 17 19.31 0.29 -0.42
C GLY A 17 19.56 -1.23 -0.50
N ASP A 18 20.53 -1.73 0.26
CA ASP A 18 20.91 -3.15 0.31
C ASP A 18 20.23 -3.93 1.45
N SER A 19 19.27 -3.31 2.14
CA SER A 19 18.73 -3.79 3.41
C SER A 19 17.23 -4.06 3.33
N LEU A 20 16.82 -5.18 3.89
CA LEU A 20 15.43 -5.64 4.04
C LEU A 20 14.94 -5.38 5.48
N TYR A 21 13.67 -5.72 5.75
CA TYR A 21 13.12 -5.73 7.11
C TYR A 21 14.06 -6.43 8.11
N ASN A 22 14.19 -5.85 9.30
CA ASN A 22 15.09 -6.30 10.36
C ASN A 22 16.59 -6.28 9.96
N CYS A 23 16.97 -5.38 9.05
CA CYS A 23 18.34 -5.11 8.62
C CYS A 23 19.05 -6.29 7.93
N PHE A 24 18.32 -7.27 7.41
CA PHE A 24 18.95 -8.35 6.63
C PHE A 24 19.48 -7.82 5.30
N LYS A 25 20.68 -8.27 4.92
CA LYS A 25 21.29 -7.89 3.64
C LYS A 25 20.77 -8.73 2.50
N VAL A 26 20.50 -8.09 1.35
CA VAL A 26 20.04 -8.78 0.14
C VAL A 26 20.96 -9.95 -0.24
N SER A 27 22.28 -9.78 -0.13
CA SER A 27 23.28 -10.81 -0.43
C SER A 27 23.23 -12.03 0.50
N GLU A 28 22.64 -11.90 1.69
CA GLU A 28 22.49 -12.98 2.66
C GLU A 28 21.14 -13.70 2.53
N THR A 29 20.16 -13.06 1.91
CA THR A 29 18.77 -13.53 1.87
C THR A 29 18.35 -14.01 0.49
N ALA A 30 18.73 -13.31 -0.57
CA ALA A 30 18.26 -13.58 -1.92
C ALA A 30 19.13 -14.63 -2.61
N THR A 31 18.51 -15.70 -3.08
CA THR A 31 19.17 -16.75 -3.86
C THR A 31 18.43 -16.99 -5.16
N ARG A 32 19.06 -17.74 -6.08
CA ARG A 32 18.42 -18.14 -7.34
C ARG A 32 17.11 -18.91 -7.15
N SER A 33 16.97 -19.61 -6.03
CA SER A 33 15.81 -20.45 -5.72
C SER A 33 14.78 -19.78 -4.80
N GLY A 34 14.96 -18.50 -4.47
CA GLY A 34 14.09 -17.74 -3.56
C GLY A 34 14.83 -17.16 -2.36
N PHE A 35 14.07 -16.73 -1.35
CA PHE A 35 14.61 -16.06 -0.17
C PHE A 35 14.81 -17.04 0.99
N THR A 36 15.99 -17.02 1.62
CA THR A 36 16.33 -17.85 2.80
C THR A 36 15.79 -17.29 4.11
N LYS A 37 15.46 -15.99 4.14
CA LYS A 37 14.78 -15.29 5.24
C LYS A 37 13.60 -14.49 4.68
N LEU A 38 12.63 -14.12 5.52
CA LEU A 38 11.49 -13.26 5.14
C LEU A 38 10.58 -13.84 4.05
N GLY A 39 10.68 -15.15 3.77
CA GLY A 39 9.81 -15.80 2.80
C GLY A 39 8.35 -15.78 3.26
N VAL A 40 7.44 -15.53 2.32
CA VAL A 40 5.98 -15.41 2.57
C VAL A 40 5.38 -16.66 3.21
N GLN A 41 5.98 -17.84 3.03
CA GLN A 41 5.58 -19.08 3.67
C GLN A 41 5.65 -19.04 5.20
N ASN A 42 6.36 -18.06 5.78
CA ASN A 42 6.44 -17.86 7.23
C ASN A 42 5.38 -16.88 7.74
N ALA A 43 4.65 -16.20 6.85
CA ALA A 43 3.54 -15.35 7.25
C ALA A 43 2.40 -16.22 7.80
N PRO A 44 1.76 -15.83 8.92
CA PRO A 44 0.60 -16.55 9.42
C PRO A 44 -0.60 -16.30 8.51
N THR A 45 -1.65 -17.11 8.68
CA THR A 45 -2.97 -16.73 8.19
C THR A 45 -3.42 -15.46 8.90
N PHE A 46 -3.72 -14.41 8.13
CA PHE A 46 -4.25 -13.18 8.68
C PHE A 46 -5.76 -13.27 8.88
N PHE A 47 -6.22 -13.16 10.12
CA PHE A 47 -7.63 -12.98 10.45
C PHE A 47 -7.74 -11.82 11.44
N ALA A 48 -8.18 -10.67 10.93
CA ALA A 48 -8.17 -9.41 11.67
C ALA A 48 -9.35 -8.53 11.29
N ARG A 49 -9.60 -7.50 12.10
CA ARG A 49 -10.58 -6.46 11.78
C ARG A 49 -10.09 -5.65 10.58
N GLY A 50 -10.94 -5.54 9.55
CA GLY A 50 -10.70 -4.66 8.41
C GLY A 50 -11.29 -3.27 8.62
N VAL A 51 -10.53 -2.23 8.28
CA VAL A 51 -10.98 -0.84 8.24
C VAL A 51 -10.71 -0.26 6.86
N MET A 52 -11.78 0.10 6.14
CA MET A 52 -11.66 0.73 4.82
C MET A 52 -11.77 2.26 4.94
N LEU A 53 -10.73 2.97 4.50
CA LEU A 53 -10.70 4.43 4.37
C LEU A 53 -11.10 4.81 2.95
N ASP A 54 -12.33 5.32 2.79
CA ASP A 54 -12.86 5.69 1.47
C ASP A 54 -12.52 7.13 1.11
N VAL A 55 -11.31 7.30 0.55
CA VAL A 55 -10.77 8.62 0.19
C VAL A 55 -11.46 9.17 -1.07
N ALA A 56 -11.83 8.30 -2.02
CA ALA A 56 -12.63 8.71 -3.17
C ALA A 56 -13.96 9.35 -2.72
N ALA A 57 -14.70 8.68 -1.83
CA ALA A 57 -15.94 9.20 -1.29
C ALA A 57 -15.74 10.46 -0.42
N LEU A 58 -14.63 10.55 0.34
CA LEU A 58 -14.27 11.78 1.07
C LEU A 58 -14.17 12.97 0.12
N LYS A 59 -13.58 12.77 -1.06
CA LYS A 59 -13.43 13.81 -2.09
C LYS A 59 -14.66 13.98 -2.96
N GLY A 60 -15.74 13.24 -2.70
CA GLY A 60 -17.00 13.35 -3.45
C GLY A 60 -16.87 12.87 -4.90
N VAL A 61 -15.91 12.00 -5.19
CA VAL A 61 -15.66 11.46 -6.53
C VAL A 61 -15.76 9.94 -6.52
N GLU A 62 -16.01 9.36 -7.70
CA GLU A 62 -16.01 7.91 -7.85
C GLU A 62 -14.62 7.27 -7.91
N MET A 63 -13.61 8.07 -8.27
CA MET A 63 -12.23 7.68 -8.48
C MET A 63 -11.37 8.94 -8.30
N LEU A 64 -10.28 8.83 -7.54
CA LEU A 64 -9.33 9.92 -7.39
C LEU A 64 -8.63 10.24 -8.71
N GLY A 65 -8.15 11.47 -8.84
CA GLY A 65 -7.42 11.91 -10.02
C GLY A 65 -6.11 11.15 -10.20
N ASP A 66 -5.62 11.10 -11.43
CA ASP A 66 -4.28 10.62 -11.75
C ASP A 66 -3.27 11.33 -10.82
N THR A 67 -2.34 10.57 -10.24
CA THR A 67 -1.28 11.06 -9.34
C THR A 67 -1.76 11.84 -8.10
N TYR A 68 -3.01 11.69 -7.67
CA TYR A 68 -3.46 12.31 -6.42
C TYR A 68 -2.70 11.69 -5.23
N GLU A 69 -1.93 12.52 -4.53
CA GLU A 69 -1.24 12.14 -3.30
C GLU A 69 -2.20 12.19 -2.11
N ILE A 70 -2.49 11.03 -1.52
CA ILE A 70 -3.30 10.91 -0.31
C ILE A 70 -2.44 11.31 0.89
N THR A 71 -2.88 12.36 1.58
CA THR A 71 -2.16 12.97 2.70
C THR A 71 -2.62 12.43 4.07
N VAL A 72 -1.87 12.73 5.13
CA VAL A 72 -2.29 12.45 6.53
C VAL A 72 -3.66 13.06 6.82
N ALA A 73 -3.90 14.29 6.35
CA ALA A 73 -5.16 14.98 6.54
C ALA A 73 -6.32 14.25 5.84
N ASP A 74 -6.09 13.65 4.68
CA ASP A 74 -7.12 12.87 3.99
C ASP A 74 -7.50 11.62 4.78
N LEU A 75 -6.51 10.89 5.32
CA LEU A 75 -6.76 9.70 6.14
C LEU A 75 -7.54 10.04 7.42
N GLN A 76 -7.16 11.13 8.10
CA GLN A 76 -7.84 11.59 9.30
C GLN A 76 -9.26 12.07 9.03
N GLN A 77 -9.48 12.83 7.95
CA GLN A 77 -10.81 13.28 7.54
C GLN A 77 -11.71 12.12 7.10
N ALA A 78 -11.14 11.10 6.44
CA ALA A 78 -11.88 9.88 6.08
C ALA A 78 -12.37 9.16 7.36
N LEU A 79 -11.48 8.95 8.33
CA LEU A 79 -11.83 8.36 9.63
C LEU A 79 -12.92 9.16 10.36
N GLU A 80 -12.79 10.48 10.42
CA GLU A 80 -13.79 11.35 11.08
C GLU A 80 -15.15 11.26 10.38
N ARG A 81 -15.18 11.41 9.05
CA ARG A 81 -16.41 11.31 8.25
C ARG A 81 -17.10 9.96 8.41
N GLN A 82 -16.32 8.88 8.42
CA GLN A 82 -16.82 7.52 8.59
C GLN A 82 -17.12 7.17 10.06
N LYS A 83 -16.76 8.06 11.01
CA LYS A 83 -16.87 7.84 12.46
C LYS A 83 -16.14 6.58 12.92
N LEU A 84 -14.96 6.36 12.36
CA LEU A 84 -14.09 5.21 12.63
C LEU A 84 -12.84 5.62 13.42
N LYS A 85 -12.24 4.63 14.08
CA LYS A 85 -10.91 4.72 14.68
C LYS A 85 -10.09 3.51 14.28
N LEU A 86 -8.83 3.77 13.96
CA LEU A 86 -7.84 2.71 13.82
C LEU A 86 -7.44 2.20 15.20
N LEU A 87 -7.27 0.89 15.30
CA LEU A 87 -6.75 0.21 16.48
C LEU A 87 -5.53 -0.61 16.05
N PRO A 88 -4.57 -0.83 16.96
CA PRO A 88 -3.45 -1.73 16.71
C PRO A 88 -3.92 -3.10 16.21
N GLY A 89 -3.27 -3.62 15.18
CA GLY A 89 -3.58 -4.89 14.53
C GLY A 89 -4.69 -4.83 13.47
N ASP A 90 -5.21 -3.66 13.13
CA ASP A 90 -6.17 -3.54 12.02
C ASP A 90 -5.54 -3.83 10.66
N ALA A 91 -6.36 -4.37 9.76
CA ALA A 91 -6.10 -4.36 8.33
C ALA A 91 -6.67 -3.08 7.71
N VAL A 92 -5.80 -2.14 7.31
CA VAL A 92 -6.22 -0.85 6.77
C VAL A 92 -6.24 -0.91 5.24
N ILE A 93 -7.41 -0.69 4.64
CA ILE A 93 -7.59 -0.71 3.19
C ILE A 93 -7.96 0.69 2.71
N ILE A 94 -7.18 1.25 1.78
CA ILE A 94 -7.40 2.58 1.23
C ILE A 94 -8.12 2.46 -0.10
N HIS A 95 -9.34 2.96 -0.15
CA HIS A 95 -10.15 2.96 -1.37
C HIS A 95 -9.98 4.29 -2.12
N THR A 96 -9.43 4.17 -3.34
CA THR A 96 -9.12 5.26 -4.28
C THR A 96 -10.07 5.27 -5.48
N GLY A 97 -10.77 4.15 -5.73
CA GLY A 97 -11.60 3.90 -6.90
C GLY A 97 -10.79 3.43 -8.13
N TRP A 98 -9.46 3.39 -8.05
CA TRP A 98 -8.57 3.06 -9.18
C TRP A 98 -8.79 1.64 -9.70
N GLY A 99 -9.20 0.71 -8.83
CA GLY A 99 -9.44 -0.69 -9.17
C GLY A 99 -10.50 -0.88 -10.26
N LYS A 100 -11.37 0.12 -10.49
CA LYS A 100 -12.38 0.11 -11.58
C LYS A 100 -11.75 0.07 -12.98
N LEU A 101 -10.49 0.49 -13.14
CA LEU A 101 -9.79 0.47 -14.43
C LEU A 101 -9.25 -0.93 -14.78
N TYR A 102 -9.01 -1.78 -13.79
CA TYR A 102 -8.41 -3.10 -14.02
C TYR A 102 -9.28 -3.97 -14.92
N GLY A 103 -8.70 -4.50 -16.00
CA GLY A 103 -9.40 -5.29 -17.01
C GLY A 103 -10.32 -4.49 -17.94
N LYS A 104 -10.40 -3.16 -17.80
CA LYS A 104 -11.23 -2.27 -18.63
C LYS A 104 -10.42 -1.23 -19.39
N ASP A 105 -9.54 -0.52 -18.70
CA ASP A 105 -8.61 0.46 -19.26
C ASP A 105 -7.23 0.25 -18.64
N ASN A 106 -6.59 -0.84 -19.06
CA ASN A 106 -5.29 -1.24 -18.55
C ASN A 106 -4.20 -0.20 -18.88
N ALA A 107 -4.34 0.52 -20.02
CA ALA A 107 -3.39 1.54 -20.43
C ALA A 107 -3.35 2.70 -19.43
N ARG A 108 -4.52 3.17 -18.97
CA ARG A 108 -4.58 4.18 -17.91
C ARG A 108 -4.17 3.60 -16.55
N PHE A 109 -4.62 2.39 -16.22
CA PHE A 109 -4.33 1.74 -14.93
C PHE A 109 -2.82 1.69 -14.61
N VAL A 110 -1.99 1.35 -15.62
CA VAL A 110 -0.53 1.21 -15.45
C VAL A 110 0.25 2.51 -15.68
N LYS A 111 -0.35 3.53 -16.32
CA LYS A 111 0.34 4.79 -16.65
C LYS A 111 0.69 5.61 -15.40
N SER A 112 -0.19 5.60 -14.41
CA SER A 112 -0.07 6.36 -13.15
C SER A 112 -1.07 5.80 -12.14
N THR A 113 -1.04 6.26 -10.90
CA THR A 113 -2.13 6.01 -9.95
C THR A 113 -2.14 7.04 -8.80
N PRO A 114 -3.31 7.40 -8.25
CA PRO A 114 -3.41 7.99 -6.92
C PRO A 114 -2.94 6.98 -5.87
N GLY A 115 -2.48 7.45 -4.72
CA GLY A 115 -2.07 6.56 -3.63
C GLY A 115 -1.51 7.32 -2.44
N VAL A 116 -1.02 6.61 -1.44
CA VAL A 116 -0.47 7.25 -0.24
C VAL A 116 0.83 8.00 -0.53
N GLY A 117 0.94 9.20 0.02
CA GLY A 117 2.22 9.91 0.12
C GLY A 117 3.07 9.40 1.28
N VAL A 118 4.35 9.76 1.31
CA VAL A 118 5.33 9.29 2.31
C VAL A 118 4.88 9.62 3.74
N ALA A 119 4.50 10.88 3.99
CA ALA A 119 4.04 11.29 5.32
C ALA A 119 2.78 10.54 5.77
N ALA A 120 1.90 10.18 4.83
CA ALA A 120 0.70 9.41 5.10
C ALA A 120 1.05 7.94 5.42
N ALA A 121 1.99 7.34 4.69
CA ALA A 121 2.51 6.00 4.97
C ALA A 121 3.19 5.92 6.34
N GLU A 122 4.03 6.89 6.70
CA GLU A 122 4.66 6.98 8.02
C GLU A 122 3.61 7.14 9.14
N TRP A 123 2.58 7.95 8.91
CA TRP A 123 1.51 8.13 9.87
C TRP A 123 0.71 6.82 10.06
N LEU A 124 0.38 6.11 8.97
CA LEU A 124 -0.28 4.80 9.03
C LEU A 124 0.56 3.79 9.80
N ALA A 125 1.86 3.69 9.55
CA ALA A 125 2.75 2.79 10.27
C ALA A 125 2.73 3.05 11.79
N LYS A 126 2.64 4.32 12.21
CA LYS A 126 2.52 4.70 13.64
C LYS A 126 1.18 4.30 14.27
N GLN A 127 0.17 3.92 13.49
CA GLN A 127 -1.09 3.39 14.01
C GLN A 127 -1.03 1.90 14.36
N ASP A 128 0.13 1.26 14.16
CA ASP A 128 0.39 -0.17 14.40
C ASP A 128 -0.56 -1.12 13.62
N PRO A 129 -0.76 -0.93 12.29
CA PRO A 129 -1.61 -1.81 11.51
C PRO A 129 -0.94 -3.18 11.32
N LEU A 130 -1.75 -4.23 11.20
CA LEU A 130 -1.29 -5.56 10.80
C LEU A 130 -0.87 -5.57 9.33
N LEU A 131 -1.65 -4.90 8.47
CA LEU A 131 -1.37 -4.75 7.05
C LEU A 131 -2.05 -3.49 6.49
N VAL A 132 -1.46 -2.93 5.45
CA VAL A 132 -1.99 -1.80 4.67
C VAL A 132 -2.15 -2.26 3.23
N GLY A 133 -3.28 -1.94 2.61
CA GLY A 133 -3.53 -2.23 1.21
C GLY A 133 -4.33 -1.13 0.53
N SER A 134 -4.40 -1.17 -0.79
CA SER A 134 -5.20 -0.25 -1.60
C SER A 134 -5.73 -0.94 -2.86
N ASP A 135 -6.70 -0.33 -3.52
CA ASP A 135 -7.27 -0.79 -4.79
C ASP A 135 -6.51 -0.25 -6.03
N ASN A 136 -5.33 0.31 -5.83
CA ASN A 136 -4.35 0.59 -6.89
C ASN A 136 -3.29 -0.52 -6.99
N TRP A 137 -2.26 -0.34 -7.83
CA TRP A 137 -1.21 -1.35 -8.04
C TRP A 137 0.03 -1.26 -7.12
N PRO A 138 0.45 -0.09 -6.58
CA PRO A 138 1.62 -0.01 -5.70
C PRO A 138 1.31 0.43 -4.26
N VAL A 139 0.05 0.63 -3.89
CA VAL A 139 -0.39 1.27 -2.63
C VAL A 139 -0.06 2.77 -2.56
N GLU A 140 1.18 3.15 -2.79
CA GLU A 140 1.64 4.54 -2.87
C GLU A 140 1.25 5.25 -4.16
N VAL A 141 1.41 6.57 -4.19
CA VAL A 141 1.15 7.38 -5.39
C VAL A 141 2.22 7.13 -6.46
N ALA A 142 1.81 7.05 -7.73
CA ALA A 142 2.73 6.77 -8.83
C ALA A 142 2.49 7.70 -10.04
N PRO A 143 3.51 8.42 -10.54
CA PRO A 143 4.84 8.60 -9.96
C PRO A 143 4.82 9.34 -8.61
N ASN A 144 5.87 9.13 -7.83
CA ASN A 144 6.09 9.87 -6.58
C ASN A 144 6.33 11.37 -6.90
N PRO A 145 5.72 12.32 -6.15
CA PRO A 145 6.01 13.74 -6.28
C PRO A 145 7.47 14.11 -6.01
N ASP A 146 8.13 13.37 -5.11
CA ASP A 146 9.58 13.45 -4.90
C ASP A 146 10.30 12.60 -5.95
N LYS A 147 11.15 13.26 -6.75
CA LYS A 147 11.86 12.63 -7.86
C LYS A 147 13.04 11.78 -7.42
N ASP A 148 13.48 11.93 -6.17
CA ASP A 148 14.59 11.16 -5.60
C ASP A 148 14.11 9.84 -4.96
N LEU A 149 12.79 9.65 -4.85
CA LEU A 149 12.18 8.43 -4.36
C LEU A 149 11.77 7.54 -5.54
N SER A 150 12.23 6.29 -5.51
CA SER A 150 11.72 5.25 -6.39
C SER A 150 10.29 4.89 -6.00
N LEU A 151 9.51 4.48 -7.01
CA LEU A 151 8.39 3.56 -6.80
C LEU A 151 8.86 2.22 -6.24
#